data_AF-A0A9D7YNX2-F1
#
_entry.id   AF-A0A9D7YNX2-F1
#
_cell.length_a   1.000
_cell.length_b   1.000
_cell.length_c   1.000
_cell.angle_alpha   90.00
_cell.angle_beta   90.00
_cell.angle_gamma   90.00
#
_symmetry.space_group_name_H-M   'P 1'
#
loop_
_entity.id
_entity.type
_entity.pdbx_description
1 polymer ?
#
loop_
_entity_poly.entity_id
_entity_poly.type
_entity_poly.pdbx_seq_one_letter_code
_entity_poly.pdbx_strand_id
1 'polypeptide(L)' 'SLSYEVGSGRHAYMVPATGAIDIDGQRAEARDGVAINEGLIKITAIDDAEIVLVDSE' A
#
# COMPACT_ATOMS: atom_id res chain seq x y z
N SER A 1 8.73 4.36 -7.59
CA SER A 1 8.07 3.21 -6.96
C SER A 1 8.80 2.84 -5.68
N LEU A 2 8.08 2.30 -4.71
CA LEU A 2 8.58 1.80 -3.43
C LEU A 2 8.26 0.31 -3.31
N SER A 3 9.16 -0.48 -2.75
CA SER A 3 8.89 -1.86 -2.36
C SER A 3 8.84 -1.97 -0.85
N TYR A 4 7.87 -2.72 -0.33
CA TYR A 4 7.65 -2.90 1.11
C TYR A 4 7.40 -4.38 1.40
N GLU A 5 8.12 -4.93 2.37
CA GLU A 5 7.96 -6.31 2.83
C GLU A 5 7.12 -6.33 4.10
N VAL A 6 5.94 -6.95 4.03
CA VAL A 6 5.15 -7.30 5.20
C VAL A 6 5.68 -8.64 5.70
N GLY A 7 6.29 -8.63 6.89
CA GLY A 7 6.93 -9.82 7.45
C GLY A 7 5.95 -10.98 7.67
N SER A 8 6.47 -12.20 7.78
CA SER A 8 5.60 -13.37 7.97
C SER A 8 4.81 -13.29 9.27
N GLY A 9 3.53 -13.67 9.20
CA GLY A 9 2.57 -13.55 10.31
C GLY A 9 2.12 -12.13 10.63
N ARG A 10 2.54 -11.13 9.84
CA ARG A 10 2.13 -9.73 9.99
C ARG A 10 1.06 -9.35 8.97
N HIS A 11 0.38 -8.27 9.27
CA HIS A 11 -0.63 -7.67 8.40
C HIS A 11 -0.36 -6.18 8.27
N ALA A 12 -0.61 -5.64 7.08
CA ALA A 12 -0.55 -4.20 6.85
C ALA A 12 -1.88 -3.66 6.34
N TYR A 13 -2.18 -2.43 6.73
CA TYR A 13 -3.28 -1.65 6.19
C TYR A 13 -2.75 -0.32 5.69
N MET A 14 -3.08 0.01 4.45
CA MET A 14 -2.61 1.22 3.78
C MET A 14 -3.78 2.01 3.23
N VAL A 15 -3.67 3.33 3.30
CA VAL A 15 -4.61 4.27 2.68
C VAL A 15 -3.81 5.35 1.95
N PRO A 16 -4.07 5.60 0.65
CA PRO A 16 -3.62 6.82 -0.01
C PRO A 16 -4.42 8.00 0.57
N ALA A 17 -3.76 8.90 1.29
CA ALA A 17 -4.39 10.11 1.80
C ALA A 17 -4.73 11.09 0.65
N THR A 18 -3.86 11.13 -0.35
CA THR A 18 -4.00 11.91 -1.59
C THR A 18 -3.42 11.13 -2.77
N GLY A 19 -3.82 11.51 -3.99
CA GLY A 19 -3.37 10.87 -5.23
C GLY A 19 -3.87 9.44 -5.42
N ALA A 20 -3.47 8.83 -6.53
CA ALA A 20 -3.74 7.43 -6.85
C ALA A 20 -2.45 6.62 -6.92
N ILE A 21 -2.52 5.36 -6.49
CA ILE A 21 -1.40 4.42 -6.51
C ILE A 21 -1.80 3.11 -7.18
N ASP A 22 -0.80 2.40 -7.70
CA ASP A 22 -0.87 1.01 -8.12
C ASP A 22 -0.10 0.13 -7.13
N ILE A 23 -0.71 -0.97 -6.71
CA ILE A 23 -0.14 -1.98 -5.81
C ILE A 23 -0.21 -3.32 -6.53
N ASP A 24 0.94 -3.81 -7.00
CA ASP A 24 1.04 -5.06 -7.77
C ASP A 24 0.01 -5.19 -8.92
N GLY A 25 -0.26 -4.08 -9.63
CA GLY A 25 -1.23 -4.03 -10.73
C GLY A 25 -2.67 -3.75 -10.31
N GLN A 26 -2.94 -3.55 -9.01
CA GLN A 26 -4.23 -3.12 -8.49
C GLN A 26 -4.19 -1.64 -8.14
N ARG A 27 -5.08 -0.87 -8.74
CA ARG A 27 -5.22 0.56 -8.50
C ARG A 27 -6.02 0.83 -7.22
N ALA A 28 -5.53 1.77 -6.41
CA ALA A 28 -6.23 2.33 -5.26
C ALA A 28 -6.31 3.86 -5.40
N GLU A 29 -7.50 4.42 -5.20
CA GLU A 29 -7.74 5.86 -5.22
C GLU A 29 -7.52 6.47 -3.83
N ALA A 30 -7.49 7.80 -3.76
CA ALA A 30 -7.46 8.50 -2.50
C ALA A 30 -8.62 8.05 -1.60
N ARG A 31 -8.28 7.68 -0.35
CA ARG A 31 -9.16 7.18 0.71
C ARG A 31 -9.61 5.72 0.56
N ASP A 32 -9.16 5.01 -0.47
CA ASP A 32 -9.39 3.57 -0.55
C ASP A 32 -8.56 2.84 0.51
N GLY A 33 -9.20 1.88 1.16
CA GLY A 33 -8.58 1.01 2.13
C GLY A 33 -7.94 -0.20 1.47
N VAL A 34 -6.65 -0.42 1.69
CA VAL A 34 -5.91 -1.55 1.15
C VAL A 34 -5.43 -2.43 2.30
N ALA A 35 -5.97 -3.66 2.38
CA ALA A 35 -5.49 -4.68 3.30
C ALA A 35 -4.44 -5.56 2.60
N ILE A 36 -3.33 -5.79 3.27
CA ILE A 36 -2.18 -6.52 2.75
C ILE A 36 -1.81 -7.61 3.77
N ASN A 37 -1.68 -8.84 3.29
CA ASN A 37 -1.16 -9.96 4.09
C ASN A 37 0.37 -9.97 4.05
N GLU A 38 1.01 -10.98 4.62
CA GLU A 38 2.46 -11.17 4.49
C GLU A 38 2.92 -11.21 3.02
N GLY A 39 4.16 -10.73 2.77
CA GLY A 39 4.80 -10.76 1.47
C GLY A 39 5.37 -9.41 1.02
N LEU A 40 6.07 -9.43 -0.12
CA LEU A 40 6.62 -8.26 -0.76
C LEU A 40 5.59 -7.63 -1.71
N ILE A 41 5.28 -6.35 -1.50
CA ILE A 41 4.44 -5.57 -2.40
C ILE A 41 5.24 -4.47 -3.09
N LYS A 42 4.84 -4.10 -4.31
CA LYS A 42 5.36 -2.95 -5.03
C LYS A 42 4.29 -1.88 -5.17
N ILE A 43 4.58 -0.69 -4.65
CA ILE A 43 3.71 0.47 -4.70
C ILE A 43 4.27 1.46 -5.72
N THR A 44 3.45 1.86 -6.69
CA THR A 44 3.81 2.83 -7.71
C THR A 44 2.81 3.98 -7.69
N ALA A 45 3.30 5.19 -7.41
CA ALA A 45 2.50 6.40 -7.55
C ALA A 45 2.10 6.61 -9.01
N ILE A 46 0.81 6.77 -9.26
CA ILE A 46 0.27 7.12 -10.59
C ILE A 46 0.25 8.65 -10.72
N ASP A 47 -0.17 9.33 -9.65
CA ASP A 47 -0.10 10.77 -9.45
C ASP A 47 0.78 11.09 -8.23
N ASP A 48 1.08 12.36 -7.95
CA ASP A 48 1.65 12.76 -6.67
C ASP A 48 0.73 12.30 -5.53
N ALA A 49 1.25 11.42 -4.66
CA ALA A 49 0.46 10.71 -3.68
C ALA A 49 1.14 10.68 -2.32
N GLU A 50 0.33 10.78 -1.26
CA GLU A 50 0.74 10.56 0.12
C GLU A 50 0.04 9.31 0.64
N ILE A 51 0.78 8.41 1.29
CA ILE A 51 0.24 7.17 1.85
C ILE A 51 0.44 7.14 3.36
N VAL A 52 -0.54 6.57 4.06
CA VAL A 52 -0.40 6.12 5.44
C VAL A 52 -0.42 4.60 5.42
N LEU A 53 0.59 3.97 6.00
CA LEU A 53 0.69 2.53 6.14
C LEU A 53 0.89 2.19 7.63
N VAL A 54 0.11 1.24 8.11
CA VAL A 54 0.29 0.60 9.41
C VAL A 54 0.64 -0.85 9.15
N ASP A 55 1.71 -1.34 9.78
CA ASP A 55 2.13 -2.73 9.76
C ASP A 55 2.20 -3.24 11.20
N SER A 56 1.49 -4.33 11.49
CA SER A 56 1.36 -4.94 12.82
C SER A 56 1.40 -6.46 12.78
N GLU A 57 1.73 -7.06 13.93
CA GLU A 57 1.58 -8.49 14.22
C GLU A 57 0.15 -8.85 14.60
#